data_AF-A0A1C6HCB1-F1
#
_entry.id   AF-A0A1C6HCB1-F1
#
_cell.length_a   1.000
_cell.length_b   1.000
_cell.length_c   1.000
_cell.angle_alpha   90.00
_cell.angle_beta   90.00
_cell.angle_gamma   90.00
#
_symmetry.space_group_name_H-M   'P 1'
#
loop_
_entity.id
_entity.type
_entity.pdbx_description
1 polymer ?
#
loop_
_entity_poly.entity_id
_entity_poly.type
_entity_poly.pdbx_seq_one_letter_code
_entity_poly.pdbx_strand_id
1 'polypeptide(L)'
;MFSEYSFIFDIDGTLCPIKRKEENYKDLVPYQDMVDKLKYYHENGAKIILFTSRNMNSYNGNLGKINKSTAKVLLEWLDKWDIPYDEIFYGKPWPGHKGFYVDDRTVRPDEFLTRSVEELDDICRKSKCKN
;
A
#
# COMPACT_ATOMS: atom_id res chain seq x y z
N MET A 1 -4.04 -21.09 -2.87
CA MET A 1 -3.56 -21.11 -1.47
C MET A 1 -3.46 -19.65 -1.04
N PHE A 2 -4.07 -19.21 0.05
CA PHE A 2 -4.31 -17.78 0.38
C PHE A 2 -5.55 -17.11 -0.24
N SER A 3 -6.46 -17.84 -0.88
CA SER A 3 -7.71 -17.27 -1.46
C SER A 3 -8.65 -16.60 -0.45
N GLU A 4 -8.46 -16.88 0.84
CA GLU A 4 -9.20 -16.24 1.94
C GLU A 4 -8.52 -14.97 2.47
N TYR A 5 -7.31 -14.66 1.99
CA TYR A 5 -6.53 -13.51 2.44
C TYR A 5 -6.71 -12.32 1.51
N SER A 6 -6.80 -11.15 2.11
CA SER A 6 -6.79 -9.87 1.42
C SER A 6 -5.74 -8.97 2.06
N PHE A 7 -4.86 -8.39 1.24
CA PHE A 7 -3.88 -7.42 1.67
C PHE A 7 -4.23 -6.04 1.12
N ILE A 8 -4.25 -5.04 2.01
CA ILE A 8 -4.49 -3.65 1.64
C ILE A 8 -3.16 -2.89 1.78
N PHE A 9 -2.55 -2.57 0.65
CA PHE A 9 -1.24 -1.91 0.61
C PHE A 9 -1.38 -0.40 0.49
N ASP A 10 -0.67 0.32 1.35
CA ASP A 10 -0.22 1.66 0.98
C ASP A 10 0.82 1.58 -0.14
N ILE A 11 1.08 2.70 -0.80
CA ILE A 11 2.02 2.77 -1.93
C ILE A 11 3.27 3.54 -1.53
N ASP A 12 3.12 4.83 -1.23
CA ASP A 12 4.23 5.71 -0.86
C ASP A 12 4.79 5.35 0.52
N GLY A 13 6.08 5.00 0.58
CA GLY A 13 6.73 4.51 1.81
C GLY A 13 6.44 3.04 2.13
N THR A 14 5.74 2.31 1.26
CA THR A 14 5.45 0.87 1.43
C THR A 14 5.91 0.06 0.21
N LEU A 15 5.37 0.34 -0.99
CA LEU A 15 5.81 -0.31 -2.23
C LEU A 15 6.97 0.42 -2.90
N CYS A 16 7.07 1.73 -2.69
CA CYS A 16 8.16 2.56 -3.20
C CYS A 16 8.57 3.62 -2.18
N PRO A 17 9.72 4.29 -2.35
CA PRO A 17 10.08 5.45 -1.55
C PRO A 17 9.04 6.57 -1.65
N ILE A 18 9.03 7.46 -0.65
CA ILE A 18 8.22 8.69 -0.70
C ILE A 18 8.85 9.64 -1.72
N LYS A 19 8.06 10.06 -2.73
CA LYS A 19 8.50 10.98 -3.79
C LYS A 19 9.08 12.27 -3.21
N ARG A 20 10.29 12.64 -3.63
CA ARG A 20 10.88 13.95 -3.33
C ARG A 20 10.34 15.02 -4.28
N LYS A 21 10.59 16.30 -3.96
CA LYS A 21 10.01 17.43 -4.68
C LYS A 21 10.38 17.43 -6.16
N GLU A 22 11.65 17.16 -6.46
CA GLU A 22 12.23 17.19 -7.81
C GLU A 22 11.99 15.91 -8.62
N GLU A 23 11.55 14.82 -7.99
CA GLU A 23 11.40 13.52 -8.65
C GLU A 23 10.08 13.41 -9.42
N ASN A 24 10.08 12.70 -10.54
CA ASN A 24 8.85 12.28 -11.20
C ASN A 24 8.40 10.93 -10.64
N TYR A 25 7.11 10.79 -10.37
CA TYR A 25 6.61 9.55 -9.79
C TYR A 25 6.79 8.35 -10.70
N LYS A 26 6.62 8.54 -12.01
CA LYS A 26 6.77 7.47 -13.01
C LYS A 26 8.17 6.83 -13.00
N ASP A 27 9.14 7.54 -12.44
CA ASP A 27 10.54 7.13 -12.39
C ASP A 27 10.96 6.61 -11.03
N LEU A 28 10.06 6.59 -10.03
CA LEU A 28 10.36 5.96 -8.75
C LEU A 28 10.57 4.46 -8.95
N VAL A 29 11.64 3.95 -8.37
CA VAL A 29 11.93 2.52 -8.33
C VAL A 29 11.28 1.93 -7.09
N PRO A 30 10.45 0.88 -7.20
CA PRO A 30 9.84 0.22 -6.05
C PRO A 30 10.90 -0.54 -5.23
N TYR A 31 10.53 -0.90 -4.01
CA TYR A 31 11.30 -1.86 -3.22
C TYR A 31 11.05 -3.26 -3.81
N GLN A 32 12.07 -3.84 -4.45
CA GLN A 32 11.90 -5.10 -5.20
C GLN A 32 11.39 -6.24 -4.31
N ASP A 33 11.97 -6.43 -3.13
CA ASP A 33 11.55 -7.46 -2.17
C ASP A 33 10.06 -7.32 -1.78
N MET A 34 9.55 -6.08 -1.74
CA MET A 34 8.14 -5.84 -1.46
C MET A 34 7.25 -6.26 -2.62
N VAL A 35 7.62 -5.88 -3.83
CA VAL A 35 6.89 -6.26 -5.05
C VAL A 35 6.90 -7.77 -5.22
N ASP A 36 8.04 -8.43 -5.00
CA ASP A 36 8.17 -9.88 -5.14
C ASP A 36 7.29 -10.63 -4.12
N LYS A 37 7.29 -10.20 -2.86
CA LYS A 37 6.43 -10.83 -1.84
C LYS A 37 4.95 -10.56 -2.08
N LEU A 38 4.59 -9.37 -2.56
CA LEU A 38 3.23 -9.05 -2.99
C LEU A 38 2.79 -9.95 -4.17
N LYS A 39 3.63 -10.09 -5.21
CA LYS A 39 3.41 -10.98 -6.35
C LYS A 39 3.22 -12.42 -5.90
N TYR A 40 4.09 -12.91 -5.03
CA TYR A 40 3.96 -14.25 -4.47
C TYR A 40 2.57 -14.50 -3.86
N TYR A 41 2.07 -13.60 -3.02
CA TYR A 41 0.74 -13.77 -2.44
C TYR A 41 -0.37 -13.70 -3.47
N HIS A 42 -0.28 -12.77 -4.42
CA HIS A 42 -1.25 -12.63 -5.51
C HIS A 42 -1.32 -13.89 -6.38
N GLU A 43 -0.17 -14.38 -6.86
CA GLU A 43 -0.05 -15.58 -7.70
C GLU A 43 -0.55 -16.84 -7.01
N ASN A 44 -0.46 -16.89 -5.67
CA ASN A 44 -0.99 -18.01 -4.89
C ASN A 44 -2.50 -17.87 -4.60
N GLY A 45 -3.08 -16.67 -4.77
CA GLY A 45 -4.52 -16.44 -4.78
C GLY A 45 -5.02 -15.41 -3.77
N ALA A 46 -4.14 -14.72 -3.04
CA ALA A 46 -4.55 -13.64 -2.15
C ALA A 46 -5.02 -12.41 -2.96
N LYS A 47 -6.03 -11.73 -2.45
CA LYS A 47 -6.51 -10.47 -3.01
C LYS A 47 -5.55 -9.33 -2.65
N ILE A 48 -5.14 -8.53 -3.62
CA ILE A 48 -4.28 -7.36 -3.44
C ILE A 48 -5.07 -6.09 -3.74
N ILE A 49 -5.23 -5.24 -2.72
CA ILE A 49 -5.93 -3.96 -2.80
C ILE A 49 -4.93 -2.85 -2.55
N LEU A 50 -4.85 -1.87 -3.44
CA LEU A 50 -4.04 -0.68 -3.24
C LEU A 50 -4.90 0.43 -2.61
N PHE A 51 -4.48 1.00 -1.49
CA PHE A 51 -5.18 2.10 -0.83
C PHE A 51 -4.22 3.24 -0.53
N THR A 52 -4.34 4.35 -1.28
CA THR A 52 -3.34 5.41 -1.29
C THR A 52 -3.90 6.77 -0.89
N SER A 53 -3.10 7.52 -0.11
CA SER A 53 -3.36 8.92 0.25
C SER A 53 -2.67 9.90 -0.71
N ARG A 54 -2.16 9.42 -1.84
CA ARG A 54 -1.39 10.24 -2.78
C ARG A 54 -2.20 11.45 -3.26
N ASN A 55 -1.56 12.62 -3.19
CA ASN A 55 -2.14 13.93 -3.52
C ASN A 55 -3.38 14.32 -2.70
N MET A 56 -3.71 13.61 -1.61
CA MET A 56 -4.79 14.02 -0.69
C MET A 56 -4.51 15.38 -0.06
N ASN A 57 -3.28 15.60 0.41
CA ASN A 57 -2.85 16.90 0.93
C ASN A 57 -2.87 17.97 -0.19
N SER A 58 -2.26 17.69 -1.34
CA SER A 58 -2.13 18.65 -2.44
C SER A 58 -3.46 19.08 -3.06
N TYR A 59 -4.47 18.21 -3.06
CA TYR A 59 -5.79 18.50 -3.61
C TYR A 59 -6.88 18.68 -2.55
N ASN A 60 -6.51 18.88 -1.27
CA ASN A 60 -7.44 19.06 -0.15
C ASN A 60 -8.55 17.99 -0.14
N GLY A 61 -8.19 16.73 -0.36
CA GLY A 61 -9.13 15.59 -0.40
C GLY A 61 -10.07 15.55 -1.61
N ASN A 62 -9.89 16.40 -2.63
CA ASN A 62 -10.76 16.40 -3.81
C ASN A 62 -10.49 15.18 -4.72
N LEU A 63 -11.32 14.14 -4.58
CA LEU A 63 -11.20 12.90 -5.36
C LEU A 63 -11.30 13.10 -6.87
N GLY A 64 -12.09 14.08 -7.35
CA GLY A 64 -12.18 14.38 -8.78
C GLY A 64 -10.84 14.84 -9.37
N LYS A 65 -10.13 15.71 -8.65
CA LYS A 65 -8.77 16.15 -9.04
C LYS A 65 -7.75 15.02 -8.92
N ILE A 66 -7.86 14.19 -7.87
CA ILE A 66 -6.99 13.02 -7.68
C ILE A 66 -7.18 12.01 -8.81
N ASN A 67 -8.41 11.66 -9.15
CA ASN A 67 -8.68 10.73 -10.24
C ASN A 67 -8.17 11.29 -11.58
N LYS A 68 -8.40 12.58 -11.85
CA LYS A 68 -7.93 13.22 -13.10
C LYS A 68 -6.41 13.23 -13.23
N SER A 69 -5.69 13.54 -12.16
CA SER A 69 -4.24 13.86 -12.24
C SER A 69 -3.34 12.74 -11.71
N THR A 70 -3.77 12.05 -10.67
CA THR A 70 -2.99 11.02 -9.97
C THR A 70 -3.18 9.65 -10.59
N ALA A 71 -4.42 9.29 -10.95
CA ALA A 71 -4.72 7.92 -11.34
C ALA A 71 -3.95 7.48 -12.58
N LYS A 72 -3.95 8.29 -13.64
CA LYS A 72 -3.21 7.99 -14.87
C LYS A 72 -1.72 7.74 -14.62
N VAL A 73 -1.09 8.60 -13.81
CA VAL A 73 0.35 8.51 -13.52
C VAL A 73 0.67 7.29 -12.67
N LEU A 74 -0.19 6.94 -11.73
CA LEU A 74 -0.02 5.77 -10.88
C LEU A 74 -0.25 4.46 -11.65
N LEU A 75 -1.26 4.40 -12.51
CA LEU A 75 -1.52 3.22 -13.34
C LEU A 75 -0.33 2.94 -14.27
N GLU A 76 0.19 3.96 -14.95
CA GLU A 76 1.40 3.80 -15.78
C GLU A 76 2.62 3.32 -14.96
N TRP A 77 2.72 3.71 -13.69
CA TRP A 77 3.78 3.24 -12.80
C TRP A 77 3.58 1.78 -12.40
N LEU A 78 2.35 1.38 -12.06
CA LEU A 78 2.01 -0.01 -11.75
C LEU A 78 2.27 -0.93 -12.95
N ASP A 79 1.89 -0.50 -14.16
CA ASP A 79 2.13 -1.24 -15.40
C ASP A 79 3.64 -1.37 -15.69
N LYS A 80 4.41 -0.28 -15.54
CA LYS A 80 5.85 -0.27 -15.78
C LYS A 80 6.61 -1.26 -14.89
N TRP A 81 6.17 -1.42 -13.64
CA TRP A 81 6.82 -2.30 -12.67
C TRP A 81 6.11 -3.65 -12.52
N ASP A 82 5.09 -3.90 -13.35
CA ASP A 82 4.29 -5.13 -13.34
C ASP A 82 3.76 -5.47 -11.94
N ILE A 83 3.24 -4.48 -11.22
CA ILE A 83 2.73 -4.67 -9.85
C ILE A 83 1.27 -5.12 -9.93
N PRO A 84 0.93 -6.36 -9.51
CA PRO A 84 -0.44 -6.85 -9.59
C PRO A 84 -1.31 -6.24 -8.50
N TYR A 85 -2.59 -6.03 -8.83
CA TYR A 85 -3.63 -5.62 -7.89
C TYR A 85 -5.00 -5.98 -8.47
N ASP A 86 -5.94 -6.28 -7.58
CA ASP A 86 -7.34 -6.52 -7.93
C ASP A 86 -8.17 -5.23 -7.87
N GLU A 87 -7.86 -4.37 -6.91
CA GLU A 87 -8.58 -3.12 -6.65
C GLU A 87 -7.63 -1.98 -6.30
N ILE A 88 -8.02 -0.75 -6.65
CA ILE A 88 -7.32 0.45 -6.24
C ILE A 88 -8.29 1.50 -5.71
N PHE A 89 -8.06 1.93 -4.48
CA PHE A 89 -8.79 2.99 -3.82
C PHE A 89 -7.89 4.21 -3.64
N TYR A 90 -8.34 5.31 -4.22
CA TYR A 90 -7.84 6.64 -3.88
C TYR A 90 -8.64 7.18 -2.69
N GLY A 91 -8.08 8.18 -2.01
CA GLY A 91 -8.83 8.85 -0.95
C GLY A 91 -8.52 8.38 0.46
N LYS A 92 -7.47 7.57 0.66
CA LYS A 92 -7.03 7.21 2.01
C LYS A 92 -6.80 8.50 2.82
N PRO A 93 -7.41 8.65 4.01
CA PRO A 93 -7.20 9.83 4.84
C PRO A 93 -5.71 10.04 5.10
N TRP A 94 -5.19 11.21 4.77
CA TRP A 94 -3.80 11.55 5.05
C TRP A 94 -3.69 12.00 6.51
N PRO A 95 -2.90 11.32 7.36
CA PRO A 95 -2.88 11.60 8.79
C PRO A 95 -2.05 12.85 9.13
N GLY A 96 -1.45 13.50 8.13
CA GLY A 96 -0.60 14.66 8.29
C GLY A 96 0.87 14.30 8.53
N HIS A 97 1.72 15.34 8.65
CA HIS A 97 3.17 15.15 8.82
C HIS A 97 3.58 14.50 10.16
N LYS A 98 2.71 14.53 11.16
CA LYS A 98 2.93 13.95 12.50
C LYS A 98 1.81 12.95 12.85
N GLY A 99 1.30 12.26 11.85
CA GLY A 99 0.16 11.37 11.97
C GLY A 99 0.53 9.90 11.87
N PHE A 100 -0.35 9.05 12.38
CA PHE A 100 -0.20 7.59 12.38
C PHE A 100 -1.54 6.94 12.02
N TYR A 101 -1.48 5.74 11.46
CA TYR A 101 -2.63 4.84 11.42
C TYR A 101 -2.56 3.95 12.66
N VAL A 102 -3.69 3.80 13.37
CA VAL A 102 -3.81 2.95 14.56
C VAL A 102 -4.95 1.99 14.30
N ASP A 103 -4.65 0.70 14.20
CA ASP A 103 -5.57 -0.32 13.73
C ASP A 103 -5.06 -1.70 14.19
N ASP A 104 -5.96 -2.59 14.64
CA ASP A 104 -5.63 -3.89 15.22
C ASP A 104 -5.25 -4.97 14.20
N ARG A 105 -5.40 -4.68 12.90
CA ARG A 105 -5.11 -5.56 11.77
C ARG A 105 -4.04 -4.99 10.83
N THR A 106 -3.39 -3.90 11.21
CA THR A 106 -2.30 -3.31 10.43
C THR A 106 -0.96 -3.93 10.75
N VAL A 107 -0.18 -4.18 9.70
CA VAL A 107 1.21 -4.67 9.75
C VAL A 107 2.11 -3.67 9.03
N ARG A 108 3.32 -3.45 9.54
CA ARG A 108 4.32 -2.55 8.95
C ARG A 108 5.08 -3.25 7.79
N PRO A 109 5.71 -2.49 6.88
CA PRO A 109 6.42 -3.09 5.74
C PRO A 109 7.49 -4.12 6.13
N ASP A 110 8.25 -3.86 7.19
CA ASP A 110 9.28 -4.79 7.69
C ASP A 110 8.68 -6.07 8.27
N GLU A 111 7.55 -5.98 8.97
CA GLU A 111 6.79 -7.13 9.45
C GLU A 111 6.27 -7.93 8.27
N PHE A 112 5.65 -7.26 7.29
CA PHE A 112 5.16 -7.92 6.09
C PHE A 112 6.27 -8.65 5.35
N LEU A 113 7.47 -8.06 5.19
CA LEU A 113 8.60 -8.70 4.50
C LEU A 113 9.15 -9.92 5.24
N THR A 114 9.24 -9.86 6.56
CA THR A 114 9.99 -10.82 7.35
C THR A 114 9.16 -11.95 7.95
N ARG A 115 7.81 -11.87 7.88
CA ARG A 115 6.90 -12.80 8.57
C ARG A 115 6.01 -13.61 7.63
N SER A 116 5.55 -14.77 8.10
CA SER A 116 4.46 -15.53 7.46
C SER A 116 3.09 -14.94 7.81
N VAL A 117 2.02 -15.35 7.11
CA VAL A 117 0.66 -14.85 7.41
C VAL A 117 0.17 -15.28 8.79
N GLU A 118 0.60 -16.44 9.28
CA GLU A 118 0.31 -16.93 10.63
C GLU A 118 1.03 -16.08 11.68
N GLU A 119 2.28 -15.70 11.44
CA GLU A 119 3.03 -14.81 12.32
C GLU A 119 2.44 -13.38 12.31
N LEU A 120 2.00 -12.88 11.14
CA LEU A 120 1.32 -11.58 11.04
C LEU A 120 0.00 -11.59 11.82
N ASP A 121 -0.81 -12.64 11.69
CA ASP A 121 -2.05 -12.80 12.46
C ASP A 121 -1.75 -12.84 13.97
N ASP A 122 -0.70 -13.56 14.37
CA ASP A 122 -0.29 -13.64 15.77
C ASP A 122 0.18 -12.28 16.33
N ILE A 123 0.92 -11.49 15.56
CA ILE A 123 1.31 -10.11 15.91
C ILE A 123 0.07 -9.26 16.16
N CYS A 124 -0.87 -9.25 15.22
CA CYS A 124 -2.12 -8.49 15.33
C CYS A 124 -2.97 -8.97 16.51
N ARG A 125 -3.09 -10.28 16.72
CA ARG A 125 -3.87 -10.86 17.82
C ARG A 125 -3.28 -10.50 19.18
N LYS A 126 -1.95 -10.51 19.32
CA LYS A 126 -1.25 -10.19 20.57
C LYS A 126 -1.25 -8.71 20.90
N SER A 127 -1.36 -7.82 19.91
CA SER A 127 -1.37 -6.36 20.12
C SER A 127 -2.70 -5.81 20.62
N LYS A 128 -3.79 -6.59 20.51
CA LYS A 128 -5.11 -6.20 20.98
C LYS A 128 -5.13 -5.94 22.48
N CYS A 129 -5.82 -4.87 22.87
CA CYS A 129 -6.11 -4.60 24.27
C CYS A 129 -6.85 -5.80 24.88
N LYS A 130 -6.39 -6.25 26.04
CA LYS A 130 -7.05 -7.29 26.83
C LYS A 130 -7.99 -6.63 27.82
N ASN A 131 -9.21 -7.14 27.90
CA ASN A 131 -10.16 -6.82 28.97
C ASN A 131 -9.89 -7.71 30.19
#